data_AF-A0A2S4MBD7-F1
#
_entry.id   AF-A0A2S4MBD7-F1
#
_cell.length_a   1.000
_cell.length_b   1.000
_cell.length_c   1.000
_cell.angle_alpha   90.00
_cell.angle_beta   90.00
_cell.angle_gamma   90.00
#
_symmetry.space_group_name_H-M   'P 1'
#
loop_
_entity.id
_entity.type
_entity.pdbx_description
1 polymer ?
#
loop_
_entity_poly.entity_id
_entity_poly.type
_entity_poly.pdbx_seq_one_letter_code
_entity_poly.pdbx_strand_id
1 'polypeptide(L)'
;MACPSCDRPTGRFPRRLSDTLLWTGGCLNIDYHGRNVHSHVCTYLVLGSEKTMLVDTGNAYDARRLESDISRFLNGRPLDYIFPTHGELPHCGLLTNWMDLYPEALAVGALRDFALFYPEHAHRMRHVSAGEALDLGDRRIVFIPPIWRDLRDTLWAFDTLERTLFVSDAFAYLHYHEESQCDLLTSEQPLPDVRMIQFFNERAMYWTRHTDPQHSFDDIDEMIKVLEPAIIATAHGGVVDEREAMLPLVKLGMTVRPRVEAVP
;
A
#
# COMPACT_ATOMS: atom_id res chain seq x y z
N MET A 1 -6.15 16.13 12.37
CA MET A 1 -7.40 16.35 13.14
C MET A 1 -8.00 14.96 13.33
N ALA A 2 -8.18 14.47 14.56
CA ALA A 2 -8.63 13.09 14.80
C ALA A 2 -10.01 12.86 14.16
N CYS A 3 -10.15 11.87 13.28
CA CYS A 3 -11.44 11.56 12.68
C CYS A 3 -12.31 10.85 13.73
N PRO A 4 -13.52 11.36 14.04
CA PRO A 4 -14.32 10.86 15.16
C PRO A 4 -14.87 9.43 14.94
N SER A 5 -14.82 8.92 13.72
CA SER A 5 -15.21 7.54 13.36
C SER A 5 -14.03 6.59 13.14
N CYS A 6 -12.80 7.08 13.29
CA CYS A 6 -11.60 6.27 13.27
C CYS A 6 -11.57 5.41 14.54
N ASP A 7 -11.19 4.14 14.40
CA ASP A 7 -11.02 3.32 15.58
C ASP A 7 -9.92 3.91 16.49
N ARG A 8 -9.78 3.44 17.72
CA ARG A 8 -8.51 3.58 18.47
C ARG A 8 -7.56 2.44 18.12
N PRO A 9 -6.23 2.66 18.11
CA PRO A 9 -5.32 1.58 17.78
C PRO A 9 -5.51 0.44 18.76
N THR A 10 -5.67 -0.75 18.22
CA THR A 10 -5.82 -2.01 18.94
C THR A 10 -4.55 -2.83 18.90
N GLY A 11 -3.65 -2.43 18.01
CA GLY A 11 -2.35 -3.02 17.80
C GLY A 11 -2.35 -4.28 16.95
N ARG A 12 -3.48 -4.59 16.31
CA ARG A 12 -3.68 -5.70 15.39
C ARG A 12 -4.60 -5.25 14.26
N PHE A 13 -4.44 -5.86 13.09
CA PHE A 13 -5.40 -5.66 12.00
C PHE A 13 -6.78 -6.27 12.30
N PRO A 14 -7.85 -5.70 11.75
CA PRO A 14 -7.88 -4.53 10.86
C PRO A 14 -7.99 -3.19 11.62
N ARG A 15 -7.66 -2.09 10.93
CA ARG A 15 -7.76 -0.70 11.38
C ARG A 15 -8.77 0.06 10.52
N ARG A 16 -9.85 0.56 11.12
CA ARG A 16 -10.73 1.52 10.45
C ARG A 16 -10.11 2.91 10.45
N LEU A 17 -9.69 3.37 9.28
CA LEU A 17 -9.10 4.71 9.08
C LEU A 17 -10.16 5.79 8.88
N SER A 18 -11.37 5.42 8.48
CA SER A 18 -12.53 6.29 8.39
C SER A 18 -13.81 5.45 8.26
N ASP A 19 -14.96 6.10 8.12
CA ASP A 19 -16.20 5.34 7.88
C ASP A 19 -16.18 4.52 6.59
N THR A 20 -15.33 4.90 5.64
CA THR A 20 -15.29 4.42 4.26
C THR A 20 -13.92 3.91 3.82
N LEU A 21 -12.93 3.86 4.74
CA LEU A 21 -11.59 3.35 4.46
C LEU A 21 -11.15 2.38 5.56
N LEU A 22 -10.88 1.14 5.16
CA LEU A 22 -10.26 0.10 5.98
C LEU A 22 -8.81 -0.08 5.59
N TRP A 23 -7.95 -0.23 6.59
CA TRP A 23 -6.61 -0.77 6.45
C TRP A 23 -6.56 -2.14 7.13
N THR A 24 -6.31 -3.20 6.38
CA THR A 24 -6.09 -4.55 6.90
C THR A 24 -4.82 -5.13 6.27
N GLY A 25 -4.54 -6.39 6.51
CA GLY A 25 -3.31 -7.02 6.06
C GLY A 25 -2.76 -8.03 7.05
N GLY A 26 -1.46 -8.23 6.92
CA GLY A 26 -0.64 -9.01 7.85
C GLY A 26 0.72 -8.39 8.08
N CYS A 27 1.56 -9.14 8.77
CA CYS A 27 2.96 -8.77 9.01
C CYS A 27 3.84 -9.97 8.69
N LEU A 28 4.95 -9.71 8.02
CA LEU A 28 6.06 -10.65 7.91
C LEU A 28 7.07 -10.37 9.01
N ASN A 29 7.48 -11.44 9.69
CA ASN A 29 8.54 -11.42 10.69
C ASN A 29 9.90 -11.31 10.00
N ILE A 30 10.69 -10.30 10.38
CA ILE A 30 12.03 -10.06 9.86
C ILE A 30 13.00 -10.00 11.03
N ASP A 31 14.11 -10.74 10.94
CA ASP A 31 15.25 -10.51 11.83
C ASP A 31 16.04 -9.30 11.32
N TYR A 32 16.11 -8.27 12.15
CA TYR A 32 16.81 -7.03 11.86
C TYR A 32 17.78 -6.74 13.02
N HIS A 33 19.06 -6.99 12.78
CA HIS A 33 20.13 -6.86 13.78
C HIS A 33 19.84 -7.63 15.09
N GLY A 34 19.34 -8.86 14.98
CA GLY A 34 19.02 -9.70 16.14
C GLY A 34 17.77 -9.26 16.92
N ARG A 35 16.96 -8.37 16.33
CA ARG A 35 15.63 -8.01 16.82
C ARG A 35 14.59 -8.46 15.81
N ASN A 36 13.49 -9.01 16.31
CA ASN A 36 12.33 -9.28 15.48
C ASN A 36 11.60 -7.95 15.21
N VAL A 37 11.45 -7.62 13.93
CA VAL A 37 10.72 -6.46 13.42
C VAL A 37 9.76 -6.93 12.36
N HIS A 38 8.83 -6.07 11.98
CA HIS A 38 7.76 -6.43 11.07
C HIS A 38 7.79 -5.61 9.78
N SER A 39 7.47 -6.30 8.69
CA SER A 39 7.08 -5.73 7.40
C SER A 39 5.57 -5.91 7.27
N HIS A 40 4.80 -4.82 7.31
CA HIS A 40 3.38 -4.93 6.97
C HIS A 40 3.21 -5.43 5.54
N VAL A 41 2.16 -6.20 5.30
CA VAL A 41 1.62 -6.45 3.96
C VAL A 41 0.21 -5.86 3.98
N CYS A 42 0.10 -4.62 3.56
CA CYS A 42 -1.10 -3.82 3.69
C CYS A 42 -2.09 -4.12 2.55
N THR A 43 -3.37 -4.04 2.88
CA THR A 43 -4.47 -4.10 1.93
C THR A 43 -5.53 -3.11 2.37
N TYR A 44 -6.09 -2.36 1.43
CA TYR A 44 -7.04 -1.30 1.75
C TYR A 44 -8.38 -1.55 1.08
N LEU A 45 -9.46 -1.28 1.78
CA LEU A 45 -10.82 -1.33 1.21
C LEU A 45 -11.44 0.05 1.28
N VAL A 46 -11.79 0.58 0.12
CA VAL A 46 -12.43 1.88 -0.08
C VAL A 46 -13.90 1.67 -0.41
N LEU A 47 -14.77 2.35 0.32
CA LEU A 47 -16.21 2.36 0.10
C LEU A 47 -16.62 3.73 -0.45
N GLY A 48 -16.96 3.81 -1.73
CA GLY A 48 -17.71 4.96 -2.25
C GLY A 48 -19.20 4.86 -1.91
N SER A 49 -19.98 5.87 -2.28
CA SER A 49 -21.43 5.84 -2.10
C SER A 49 -22.12 4.77 -2.97
N GLU A 50 -21.55 4.44 -4.14
CA GLU A 50 -22.10 3.47 -5.08
C GLU A 50 -21.25 2.22 -5.19
N LYS A 51 -19.93 2.37 -5.38
CA LYS A 51 -19.00 1.26 -5.65
C LYS A 51 -17.92 1.12 -4.60
N THR A 52 -17.27 -0.03 -4.58
CA THR A 52 -16.18 -0.33 -3.64
C THR A 52 -14.91 -0.76 -4.38
N MET A 53 -13.75 -0.55 -3.76
CA MET A 53 -12.47 -0.96 -4.32
C MET A 53 -11.56 -1.56 -3.25
N LEU A 54 -11.01 -2.72 -3.54
CA LEU A 54 -9.90 -3.32 -2.80
C LEU A 54 -8.58 -2.88 -3.47
N VAL A 55 -7.67 -2.27 -2.72
CA VAL A 55 -6.32 -1.89 -3.18
C VAL A 55 -5.31 -2.87 -2.58
N ASP A 56 -4.54 -3.49 -3.46
CA ASP A 56 -3.80 -4.74 -3.24
C ASP A 56 -4.71 -5.91 -2.80
N THR A 57 -4.19 -7.13 -2.85
CA THR A 57 -4.97 -8.35 -2.60
C THR A 57 -4.57 -9.07 -1.31
N GLY A 58 -3.36 -8.80 -0.82
CA GLY A 58 -2.80 -9.39 0.38
C GLY A 58 -2.10 -10.73 0.14
N ASN A 59 -1.47 -11.24 1.20
CA ASN A 59 -0.73 -12.50 1.19
C ASN A 59 -1.64 -13.70 1.48
N ALA A 60 -1.42 -14.81 0.77
CA ALA A 60 -2.18 -16.05 0.96
C ALA A 60 -2.13 -16.61 2.40
N TYR A 61 -1.04 -16.36 3.14
CA TYR A 61 -0.95 -16.71 4.56
C TYR A 61 -2.07 -16.07 5.41
N ASP A 62 -2.57 -14.90 4.99
CA ASP A 62 -3.53 -14.09 5.70
C ASP A 62 -4.95 -14.13 5.12
N ALA A 63 -5.17 -14.95 4.08
CA ALA A 63 -6.41 -15.00 3.30
C ALA A 63 -7.68 -15.06 4.15
N ARG A 64 -7.77 -15.99 5.11
CA ARG A 64 -8.96 -16.13 5.98
C ARG A 64 -9.26 -14.89 6.81
N ARG A 65 -8.22 -14.19 7.28
CA ARG A 65 -8.40 -12.96 8.06
C ARG A 65 -8.86 -11.84 7.15
N LEU A 66 -8.18 -11.66 6.02
CA LEU A 66 -8.53 -10.68 5.01
C LEU A 66 -9.99 -10.87 4.56
N GLU A 67 -10.41 -12.08 4.21
CA GLU A 67 -11.79 -12.40 3.83
C GLU A 67 -12.80 -11.98 4.92
N SER A 68 -12.50 -12.29 6.18
CA SER A 68 -13.34 -11.89 7.32
C SER A 68 -13.42 -10.37 7.48
N ASP A 69 -12.29 -9.67 7.44
CA ASP A 69 -12.21 -8.22 7.65
C ASP A 69 -12.91 -7.46 6.51
N ILE A 70 -12.62 -7.84 5.27
CA ILE A 70 -13.22 -7.28 4.05
C ILE A 70 -14.73 -7.53 4.03
N SER A 71 -15.18 -8.74 4.31
CA SER A 71 -16.62 -9.07 4.35
C SER A 71 -17.36 -8.25 5.40
N ARG A 72 -16.79 -8.11 6.61
CA ARG A 72 -17.38 -7.32 7.70
C ARG A 72 -17.47 -5.84 7.35
N PHE A 73 -16.42 -5.26 6.76
CA PHE A 73 -16.41 -3.85 6.42
C PHE A 73 -17.30 -3.52 5.21
N LEU A 74 -17.38 -4.40 4.22
CA LEU A 74 -18.36 -4.31 3.13
C LEU A 74 -19.79 -4.35 3.65
N ASN A 75 -20.05 -5.06 4.75
CA ASN A 75 -21.35 -5.15 5.42
C ASN A 75 -22.51 -5.45 4.43
N GLY A 76 -22.31 -6.45 3.57
CA GLY A 76 -23.28 -6.88 2.56
C GLY A 76 -23.23 -6.12 1.23
N ARG A 77 -22.39 -5.09 1.10
CA ARG A 77 -22.12 -4.44 -0.20
C ARG A 77 -21.24 -5.35 -1.09
N PRO A 78 -21.38 -5.27 -2.43
CA PRO A 78 -20.50 -6.00 -3.34
C PRO A 78 -19.09 -5.41 -3.33
N LEU A 79 -18.11 -6.22 -3.78
CA LEU A 79 -16.80 -5.73 -4.20
C LEU A 79 -16.84 -5.43 -5.70
N ASP A 80 -16.68 -4.17 -6.12
CA ASP A 80 -16.75 -3.80 -7.54
C ASP A 80 -15.39 -3.86 -8.24
N TYR A 81 -14.33 -3.41 -7.57
CA TYR A 81 -12.99 -3.32 -8.16
C TYR A 81 -11.92 -3.95 -7.27
N ILE A 82 -10.96 -4.63 -7.89
CA ILE A 82 -9.75 -5.13 -7.24
C ILE A 82 -8.56 -4.52 -7.96
N PHE A 83 -7.78 -3.70 -7.27
CA PHE A 83 -6.64 -2.97 -7.81
C PHE A 83 -5.33 -3.50 -7.20
N PRO A 84 -4.70 -4.54 -7.76
CA PRO A 84 -3.32 -4.86 -7.44
C PRO A 84 -2.42 -3.73 -7.95
N THR A 85 -1.67 -3.11 -7.06
CA THR A 85 -0.78 -1.98 -7.41
C THR A 85 0.36 -2.42 -8.32
N HIS A 86 0.83 -3.67 -8.20
CA HIS A 86 1.80 -4.31 -9.11
C HIS A 86 1.76 -5.86 -9.01
N GLY A 87 2.58 -6.54 -9.83
CA GLY A 87 2.60 -8.00 -10.01
C GLY A 87 3.36 -8.85 -9.00
N GLU A 88 3.70 -8.37 -7.81
CA GLU A 88 4.37 -9.18 -6.78
C GLU A 88 3.36 -9.86 -5.86
N LEU A 89 3.70 -11.05 -5.35
CA LEU A 89 2.79 -11.92 -4.58
C LEU A 89 2.08 -11.25 -3.37
N PRO A 90 2.69 -10.34 -2.58
CA PRO A 90 1.97 -9.69 -1.48
C PRO A 90 0.80 -8.81 -1.96
N HIS A 91 0.85 -8.36 -3.22
CA HIS A 91 -0.05 -7.35 -3.79
C HIS A 91 -1.07 -7.97 -4.74
N CYS A 92 -0.72 -9.07 -5.41
CA CYS A 92 -1.59 -9.76 -6.37
C CYS A 92 -1.88 -11.24 -6.04
N GLY A 93 -1.26 -11.82 -5.00
CA GLY A 93 -1.29 -13.26 -4.73
C GLY A 93 -2.66 -13.83 -4.37
N LEU A 94 -3.62 -12.98 -4.00
CA LEU A 94 -5.01 -13.38 -3.73
C LEU A 94 -5.99 -12.89 -4.80
N LEU A 95 -5.52 -12.39 -5.95
CA LEU A 95 -6.39 -11.81 -6.97
C LEU A 95 -7.51 -12.77 -7.41
N THR A 96 -7.17 -14.01 -7.76
CA THR A 96 -8.16 -14.98 -8.24
C THR A 96 -9.11 -15.41 -7.12
N ASN A 97 -8.62 -15.58 -5.89
CA ASN A 97 -9.46 -15.82 -4.71
C ASN A 97 -10.55 -14.75 -4.57
N TRP A 98 -10.19 -13.47 -4.68
CA TRP A 98 -11.16 -12.37 -4.63
C TRP A 98 -12.10 -12.37 -5.83
N MET A 99 -11.59 -12.63 -7.03
CA MET A 99 -12.40 -12.67 -8.25
C MET A 99 -13.38 -13.85 -8.30
N ASP A 100 -13.09 -14.94 -7.60
CA ASP A 100 -13.98 -16.09 -7.40
C ASP A 100 -15.03 -15.80 -6.32
N LEU A 101 -14.61 -15.20 -5.20
CA LEU A 101 -15.50 -14.84 -4.10
C LEU A 101 -16.48 -13.72 -4.49
N TYR A 102 -16.03 -12.79 -5.33
CA TYR A 102 -16.82 -11.68 -5.86
C TYR A 102 -16.86 -11.77 -7.40
N PRO A 103 -17.79 -12.56 -7.97
CA PRO A 103 -17.81 -12.89 -9.39
C PRO A 103 -18.06 -11.68 -10.30
N GLU A 104 -18.69 -10.63 -9.79
CA GLU A 104 -18.94 -9.38 -10.51
C GLU A 104 -17.78 -8.37 -10.41
N ALA A 105 -16.78 -8.63 -9.57
CA ALA A 105 -15.64 -7.73 -9.39
C ALA A 105 -14.78 -7.71 -10.66
N LEU A 106 -14.30 -6.51 -11.01
CA LEU A 106 -13.33 -6.29 -12.07
C LEU A 106 -11.94 -6.06 -11.47
N ALA A 107 -10.96 -6.81 -11.95
CA ALA A 107 -9.57 -6.48 -11.70
C ALA A 107 -9.20 -5.26 -12.54
N VAL A 108 -8.60 -4.25 -11.92
CA VAL A 108 -8.19 -3.00 -12.57
C VAL A 108 -6.72 -2.75 -12.26
N GLY A 109 -5.97 -2.10 -13.16
CA GLY A 109 -4.56 -1.77 -12.94
C GLY A 109 -3.76 -1.85 -14.23
N ALA A 110 -2.43 -1.83 -14.15
CA ALA A 110 -1.60 -2.03 -15.34
C ALA A 110 -1.80 -3.44 -15.94
N LEU A 111 -1.95 -4.48 -15.10
CA LEU A 111 -2.40 -5.85 -15.42
C LEU A 111 -1.83 -6.52 -16.69
N ARG A 112 -0.72 -6.02 -17.26
CA ARG A 112 -0.31 -6.30 -18.64
C ARG A 112 -0.15 -7.79 -18.91
N ASP A 113 0.43 -8.50 -17.95
CA ASP A 113 0.81 -9.90 -18.10
C ASP A 113 -0.14 -10.83 -17.32
N PHE A 114 -1.14 -10.29 -16.59
CA PHE A 114 -1.99 -11.05 -15.67
C PHE A 114 -2.89 -12.06 -16.38
N ALA A 115 -3.39 -11.72 -17.57
CA ALA A 115 -4.21 -12.62 -18.37
C ALA A 115 -3.42 -13.86 -18.86
N LEU A 116 -2.09 -13.82 -18.85
CA LEU A 116 -1.24 -14.99 -19.17
C LEU A 116 -1.17 -15.96 -17.99
N PHE A 117 -1.24 -15.46 -16.76
CA PHE A 117 -1.20 -16.26 -15.54
C PHE A 117 -2.58 -16.77 -15.14
N TYR A 118 -3.64 -15.98 -15.40
CA TYR A 118 -5.02 -16.26 -15.01
C TYR A 118 -6.01 -16.10 -16.18
N PRO A 119 -5.87 -16.91 -17.25
CA PRO A 119 -6.66 -16.76 -18.48
C PRO A 119 -8.18 -16.90 -18.24
N GLU A 120 -8.60 -17.67 -17.25
CA GLU A 120 -10.00 -17.86 -16.86
C GLU A 120 -10.66 -16.57 -16.37
N HIS A 121 -9.88 -15.65 -15.80
CA HIS A 121 -10.33 -14.36 -15.29
C HIS A 121 -10.10 -13.19 -16.26
N ALA A 122 -9.41 -13.41 -17.39
CA ALA A 122 -8.97 -12.36 -18.30
C ALA A 122 -10.11 -11.44 -18.80
N HIS A 123 -11.31 -11.99 -18.99
CA HIS A 123 -12.50 -11.23 -19.42
C HIS A 123 -12.99 -10.19 -18.40
N ARG A 124 -12.54 -10.27 -17.14
CA ARG A 124 -12.83 -9.33 -16.04
C ARG A 124 -11.61 -8.50 -15.63
N MET A 125 -10.54 -8.53 -16.42
CA MET A 125 -9.36 -7.70 -16.22
C MET A 125 -9.43 -6.47 -17.12
N ARG A 126 -9.44 -5.28 -16.52
CA ARG A 126 -9.46 -4.00 -17.22
C ARG A 126 -8.15 -3.27 -16.99
N HIS A 127 -7.36 -3.15 -18.05
CA HIS A 127 -6.20 -2.27 -18.05
C HIS A 127 -6.62 -0.81 -17.81
N VAL A 128 -5.89 -0.11 -16.95
CA VAL A 128 -6.00 1.33 -16.74
C VAL A 128 -4.60 1.95 -16.69
N SER A 129 -4.51 3.20 -17.12
CA SER A 129 -3.28 3.97 -17.24
C SER A 129 -3.29 5.15 -16.28
N ALA A 130 -2.11 5.69 -15.99
CA ALA A 130 -2.02 6.97 -15.29
C ALA A 130 -2.81 8.07 -16.01
N GLY A 131 -3.57 8.87 -15.25
CA GLY A 131 -4.48 9.89 -15.74
C GLY A 131 -5.94 9.42 -15.91
N GLU A 132 -6.18 8.10 -15.95
CA GLU A 132 -7.54 7.55 -15.90
C GLU A 132 -8.09 7.58 -14.47
N ALA A 133 -9.41 7.47 -14.33
CA ALA A 133 -10.03 7.43 -13.01
C ALA A 133 -11.30 6.58 -13.01
N LEU A 134 -11.58 5.96 -11.87
CA LEU A 134 -12.83 5.22 -11.62
C LEU A 134 -13.71 6.00 -10.68
N ASP A 135 -15.00 6.07 -11.02
CA ASP A 135 -16.01 6.66 -10.17
C ASP A 135 -16.56 5.62 -9.20
N LEU A 136 -16.56 5.94 -7.91
CA LEU A 136 -17.20 5.15 -6.86
C LEU A 136 -18.50 5.80 -6.34
N GLY A 137 -18.96 6.87 -6.96
CA GLY A 137 -20.17 7.62 -6.68
C GLY A 137 -19.88 9.01 -6.11
N ASP A 138 -19.48 9.07 -4.84
CA ASP A 138 -19.13 10.30 -4.12
C ASP A 138 -17.64 10.68 -4.21
N ARG A 139 -16.85 9.78 -4.81
CA ARG A 139 -15.39 9.91 -4.94
C ARG A 139 -14.90 9.29 -6.22
N ARG A 140 -13.75 9.76 -6.69
CA ARG A 140 -13.02 9.15 -7.81
C ARG A 140 -11.70 8.61 -7.30
N ILE A 141 -11.32 7.44 -7.80
CA ILE A 141 -9.98 6.89 -7.66
C ILE A 141 -9.22 7.26 -8.94
N VAL A 142 -8.29 8.20 -8.83
CA VAL A 142 -7.46 8.67 -9.97
C VAL A 142 -6.18 7.86 -9.98
N PHE A 143 -5.88 7.16 -11.07
CA PHE A 143 -4.62 6.45 -11.22
C PHE A 143 -3.52 7.44 -11.61
N ILE A 144 -2.37 7.36 -10.95
CA ILE A 144 -1.27 8.31 -11.13
C ILE A 144 0.05 7.56 -11.37
N PRO A 145 1.01 8.18 -12.07
CA PRO A 145 2.28 7.51 -12.32
C PRO A 145 3.09 7.42 -11.02
N PRO A 146 3.74 6.28 -10.73
CA PRO A 146 4.64 6.19 -9.59
C PRO A 146 5.94 6.95 -9.86
N ILE A 147 6.29 7.91 -9.01
CA ILE A 147 7.60 8.58 -9.06
C ILE A 147 8.69 7.60 -8.62
N TRP A 148 8.41 6.87 -7.55
CA TRP A 148 9.29 5.85 -6.99
C TRP A 148 8.68 4.47 -7.25
N ARG A 149 9.05 3.86 -8.37
CA ARG A 149 8.57 2.53 -8.76
C ARG A 149 9.61 1.45 -8.54
N ASP A 150 9.16 0.32 -8.06
CA ASP A 150 9.86 -0.95 -7.88
C ASP A 150 9.79 -1.81 -9.16
N LEU A 151 8.61 -1.92 -9.77
CA LEU A 151 8.36 -2.66 -11.00
C LEU A 151 7.89 -1.79 -12.16
N ARG A 152 7.88 -2.37 -13.35
CA ARG A 152 7.47 -1.67 -14.58
C ARG A 152 5.95 -1.43 -14.64
N ASP A 153 5.18 -2.33 -14.03
CA ASP A 153 3.73 -2.34 -13.98
C ASP A 153 3.16 -1.70 -12.70
N THR A 154 4.01 -1.15 -11.84
CA THR A 154 3.57 -0.38 -10.67
C THR A 154 2.69 0.80 -11.10
N LEU A 155 1.53 0.92 -10.46
CA LEU A 155 0.60 2.02 -10.61
C LEU A 155 0.16 2.50 -9.23
N TRP A 156 0.06 3.82 -9.07
CA TRP A 156 -0.45 4.43 -7.84
C TRP A 156 -1.88 4.92 -8.06
N ALA A 157 -2.58 5.21 -6.97
CA ALA A 157 -3.92 5.76 -7.01
C ALA A 157 -4.16 6.82 -5.94
N PHE A 158 -5.05 7.76 -6.23
CA PHE A 158 -5.44 8.83 -5.32
C PHE A 158 -6.96 8.85 -5.15
N ASP A 159 -7.44 8.74 -3.91
CA ASP A 159 -8.84 8.96 -3.56
C ASP A 159 -9.12 10.46 -3.42
N THR A 160 -10.01 10.99 -4.26
CA THR A 160 -10.33 12.42 -4.26
C THR A 160 -11.11 12.90 -3.02
N LEU A 161 -11.83 12.01 -2.32
CA LEU A 161 -12.68 12.40 -1.20
C LEU A 161 -11.89 12.43 0.11
N GLU A 162 -11.24 11.33 0.48
CA GLU A 162 -10.43 11.27 1.71
C GLU A 162 -9.00 11.75 1.52
N ARG A 163 -8.58 12.03 0.28
CA ARG A 163 -7.22 12.43 -0.08
C ARG A 163 -6.17 11.39 0.31
N THR A 164 -6.54 10.11 0.21
CA THR A 164 -5.64 8.98 0.45
C THR A 164 -4.83 8.70 -0.79
N LEU A 165 -3.51 8.71 -0.65
CA LEU A 165 -2.57 8.38 -1.72
C LEU A 165 -2.04 6.95 -1.55
N PHE A 166 -2.42 6.04 -2.44
CA PHE A 166 -1.94 4.65 -2.45
C PHE A 166 -0.66 4.55 -3.28
N VAL A 167 0.45 4.24 -2.62
CA VAL A 167 1.81 4.35 -3.20
C VAL A 167 2.53 3.03 -3.38
N SER A 168 1.82 1.90 -3.26
CA SER A 168 2.43 0.58 -3.39
C SER A 168 3.66 0.47 -2.46
N ASP A 169 4.80 0.00 -2.95
CA ASP A 169 6.04 -0.18 -2.18
C ASP A 169 6.81 1.12 -1.86
N ALA A 170 6.40 2.28 -2.38
CA ALA A 170 7.01 3.53 -1.96
C ALA A 170 6.64 3.89 -0.52
N PHE A 171 7.51 4.66 0.13
CA PHE A 171 7.43 4.98 1.57
C PHE A 171 7.50 3.76 2.50
N ALA A 172 7.86 2.57 1.99
CA ALA A 172 7.97 1.37 2.81
C ALA A 172 9.05 1.48 3.90
N TYR A 173 8.74 0.92 5.08
CA TYR A 173 9.65 0.85 6.21
C TYR A 173 9.34 -0.33 7.13
N LEU A 174 10.36 -0.83 7.86
CA LEU A 174 10.16 -1.81 8.93
C LEU A 174 9.68 -1.08 10.19
N HIS A 175 8.72 -1.66 10.90
CA HIS A 175 8.34 -1.17 12.22
C HIS A 175 8.80 -2.13 13.32
N TYR A 176 9.06 -1.59 14.50
CA TYR A 176 9.42 -2.41 15.66
C TYR A 176 8.20 -3.20 16.14
N HIS A 177 8.36 -4.50 16.36
CA HIS A 177 7.26 -5.35 16.82
C HIS A 177 7.25 -5.42 18.35
N GLU A 178 6.58 -4.46 19.00
CA GLU A 178 6.07 -4.67 20.35
C GLU A 178 4.59 -5.08 20.29
N GLU A 179 4.11 -5.75 21.34
CA GLU A 179 2.69 -6.06 21.42
C GLU A 179 1.89 -4.77 21.27
N SER A 180 0.90 -4.82 20.39
CA SER A 180 -0.03 -3.74 20.09
C SER A 180 0.44 -2.59 19.18
N GLN A 181 1.42 -2.81 18.27
CA GLN A 181 1.93 -1.74 17.39
C GLN A 181 1.60 -1.90 15.89
N CYS A 182 1.02 -3.02 15.45
CA CYS A 182 0.85 -3.33 14.02
C CYS A 182 -0.28 -2.56 13.30
N ASP A 183 -1.01 -1.70 14.00
CA ASP A 183 -2.07 -0.88 13.39
C ASP A 183 -1.87 0.62 13.65
N LEU A 184 -0.68 0.99 14.11
CA LEU A 184 -0.31 2.37 14.40
C LEU A 184 0.02 3.14 13.12
N LEU A 185 -0.51 4.36 13.04
CA LEU A 185 -0.09 5.37 12.08
C LEU A 185 1.29 5.93 12.46
N THR A 186 1.90 6.72 11.58
CA THR A 186 3.19 7.35 11.88
C THR A 186 3.13 8.32 13.06
N SER A 187 2.01 9.03 13.26
CA SER A 187 1.82 9.93 14.40
C SER A 187 1.61 9.22 15.74
N GLU A 188 1.28 7.93 15.71
CA GLU A 188 0.94 7.13 16.89
C GLU A 188 2.15 6.35 17.44
N GLN A 189 3.32 6.49 16.82
CA GLN A 189 4.54 5.78 17.18
C GLN A 189 5.81 6.63 16.90
N PRO A 190 6.97 6.27 17.47
CA PRO A 190 8.23 6.88 17.05
C PRO A 190 8.50 6.60 15.56
N LEU A 191 9.01 7.61 14.86
CA LEU A 191 9.43 7.45 13.46
C LEU A 191 10.48 6.33 13.33
N PRO A 192 10.46 5.57 12.22
CA PRO A 192 11.39 4.46 12.02
C PRO A 192 12.85 4.92 11.93
N ASP A 193 13.78 4.02 12.23
CA ASP A 193 15.18 4.27 11.93
C ASP A 193 15.37 4.39 10.42
N VAL A 194 16.16 5.36 9.95
CA VAL A 194 16.47 5.51 8.53
C VAL A 194 17.02 4.23 7.87
N ARG A 195 17.72 3.39 8.64
CA ARG A 195 18.25 2.09 8.20
C ARG A 195 17.14 1.06 7.97
N MET A 196 16.02 1.16 8.67
CA MET A 196 14.83 0.33 8.41
C MET A 196 14.18 0.71 7.08
N ILE A 197 14.17 2.00 6.75
CA ILE A 197 13.70 2.46 5.44
C ILE A 197 14.68 2.03 4.34
N GLN A 198 15.97 2.25 4.55
CA GLN A 198 17.04 1.80 3.64
C GLN A 198 16.94 0.29 3.36
N PHE A 199 16.72 -0.52 4.39
CA PHE A 199 16.58 -1.97 4.27
C PHE A 199 15.47 -2.37 3.28
N PHE A 200 14.33 -1.68 3.33
CA PHE A 200 13.23 -1.89 2.39
C PHE A 200 13.55 -1.35 1.00
N ASN A 201 14.01 -0.10 0.93
CA ASN A 201 14.28 0.56 -0.35
C ASN A 201 15.28 -0.24 -1.19
N GLU A 202 16.29 -0.86 -0.59
CA GLU A 202 17.26 -1.67 -1.34
C GLU A 202 16.71 -3.01 -1.85
N ARG A 203 15.56 -3.44 -1.35
CA ARG A 203 14.87 -4.68 -1.76
C ARG A 203 13.74 -4.39 -2.73
N ALA A 204 12.82 -3.51 -2.36
CA ALA A 204 11.69 -3.09 -3.20
C ALA A 204 12.16 -2.20 -4.35
N MET A 205 12.85 -1.10 -4.03
CA MET A 205 13.40 -0.17 -5.03
C MET A 205 14.87 -0.48 -5.34
N TYR A 206 15.15 -1.71 -5.80
CA TYR A 206 16.52 -2.21 -6.01
C TYR A 206 17.43 -1.27 -6.83
N TRP A 207 16.86 -0.51 -7.76
CA TRP A 207 17.56 0.48 -8.57
C TRP A 207 18.25 1.59 -7.75
N THR A 208 17.80 1.88 -6.52
CA THR A 208 18.41 2.90 -5.62
C THR A 208 19.86 2.57 -5.25
N ARG A 209 20.27 1.31 -5.40
CA ARG A 209 21.65 0.84 -5.22
C ARG A 209 22.58 1.21 -6.38
N HIS A 210 22.01 1.46 -7.55
CA HIS A 210 22.73 1.60 -8.82
C HIS A 210 22.60 2.99 -9.44
N THR A 211 21.56 3.73 -9.07
CA THR A 211 21.26 5.07 -9.58
C THR A 211 21.15 6.04 -8.41
N ASP A 212 21.55 7.29 -8.60
CA ASP A 212 21.32 8.35 -7.62
C ASP A 212 19.83 8.68 -7.57
N PRO A 213 19.09 8.42 -6.47
CA PRO A 213 17.66 8.69 -6.40
C PRO A 213 17.30 10.19 -6.34
N GLN A 214 18.27 11.07 -6.06
CA GLN A 214 18.02 12.50 -5.86
C GLN A 214 17.40 13.19 -7.08
N HIS A 215 17.62 12.69 -8.29
CA HIS A 215 17.01 13.24 -9.50
C HIS A 215 15.47 13.21 -9.49
N SER A 216 14.86 12.36 -8.65
CA SER A 216 13.41 12.20 -8.54
C SER A 216 12.79 12.95 -7.34
N PHE A 217 13.62 13.64 -6.55
CA PHE A 217 13.17 14.21 -5.28
C PHE A 217 12.29 15.46 -5.46
N ASP A 218 12.54 16.25 -6.49
CA ASP A 218 11.71 17.41 -6.82
C ASP A 218 10.34 16.97 -7.36
N ASP A 219 10.31 15.88 -8.14
CA ASP A 219 9.07 15.32 -8.71
C ASP A 219 8.12 14.82 -7.61
N ILE A 220 8.65 14.10 -6.60
CA ILE A 220 7.82 13.65 -5.48
C ILE A 220 7.39 14.81 -4.59
N ASP A 221 8.23 15.82 -4.38
CA ASP A 221 7.86 17.00 -3.59
C ASP A 221 6.72 17.76 -4.26
N GLU A 222 6.80 17.96 -5.57
CA GLU A 222 5.74 18.62 -6.32
C GLU A 222 4.46 17.79 -6.32
N MET A 223 4.55 16.46 -6.46
CA MET A 223 3.38 15.59 -6.33
C MET A 223 2.70 15.72 -4.97
N ILE A 224 3.45 15.62 -3.87
CA ILE A 224 2.91 15.73 -2.51
C ILE A 224 2.33 17.13 -2.27
N LYS A 225 2.97 18.18 -2.80
CA LYS A 225 2.50 19.56 -2.71
C LYS A 225 1.22 19.82 -3.52
N VAL A 226 1.07 19.20 -4.69
CA VAL A 226 -0.13 19.36 -5.54
C VAL A 226 -1.28 18.52 -5.00
N LEU A 227 -1.02 17.26 -4.62
CA LEU A 227 -2.04 16.34 -4.16
C LEU A 227 -2.45 16.55 -2.70
N GLU A 228 -1.60 17.21 -1.90
CA GLU A 228 -1.70 17.39 -0.44
C GLU A 228 -2.46 16.23 0.24
N PRO A 229 -1.93 14.98 0.16
CA PRO A 229 -2.64 13.80 0.63
C PRO A 229 -2.84 13.86 2.15
N ALA A 230 -4.05 13.60 2.64
CA ALA A 230 -4.31 13.58 4.07
C ALA A 230 -3.53 12.44 4.75
N ILE A 231 -3.43 11.30 4.05
CA ILE A 231 -2.61 10.16 4.43
C ILE A 231 -1.98 9.53 3.18
N ILE A 232 -0.85 8.86 3.37
CA ILE A 232 -0.20 8.03 2.35
C ILE A 232 -0.32 6.57 2.80
N ALA A 233 -1.04 5.79 2.01
CA ALA A 233 -1.31 4.38 2.21
C ALA A 233 -0.24 3.54 1.49
N THR A 234 0.66 2.93 2.26
CA THR A 234 1.79 2.16 1.76
C THR A 234 1.44 0.67 1.71
N ALA A 235 2.05 -0.09 0.80
CA ALA A 235 1.84 -1.53 0.77
C ALA A 235 2.70 -2.29 1.80
N HIS A 236 3.82 -1.69 2.21
CA HIS A 236 4.61 -2.12 3.37
C HIS A 236 4.90 -0.95 4.29
N GLY A 237 5.01 -1.19 5.60
CA GLY A 237 5.09 -0.12 6.60
C GLY A 237 3.71 0.37 7.05
N GLY A 238 3.68 1.25 8.04
CA GLY A 238 2.42 1.82 8.54
C GLY A 238 1.89 2.92 7.63
N VAL A 239 0.60 3.23 7.76
CA VAL A 239 -0.01 4.37 7.05
C VAL A 239 0.62 5.67 7.54
N VAL A 240 1.06 6.50 6.60
CA VAL A 240 1.77 7.75 6.88
C VAL A 240 0.78 8.91 6.95
N ASP A 241 0.60 9.45 8.14
CA ASP A 241 -0.18 10.65 8.43
C ASP A 241 0.70 11.85 8.86
N GLU A 242 2.01 11.64 9.03
CA GLU A 242 3.03 12.67 9.25
C GLU A 242 3.96 12.79 8.04
N ARG A 243 3.40 13.11 6.87
CA ARG A 243 4.14 13.17 5.60
C ARG A 243 5.32 14.16 5.63
N GLU A 244 5.20 15.28 6.35
CA GLU A 244 6.26 16.29 6.47
C GLU A 244 7.49 15.75 7.21
N ALA A 245 7.30 14.83 8.14
CA ALA A 245 8.38 14.17 8.86
C ALA A 245 8.91 12.95 8.09
N MET A 246 8.01 12.17 7.49
CA MET A 246 8.37 10.93 6.78
C MET A 246 9.04 11.18 5.44
N LEU A 247 8.64 12.18 4.65
CA LEU A 247 9.17 12.38 3.30
C LEU A 247 10.70 12.65 3.29
N PRO A 248 11.26 13.54 4.12
CA PRO A 248 12.70 13.71 4.23
C PRO A 248 13.42 12.44 4.69
N LEU A 249 12.79 11.67 5.59
CA LEU A 249 13.36 10.44 6.13
C LEU A 249 13.41 9.33 5.06
N VAL A 250 12.37 9.21 4.22
CA VAL A 250 12.33 8.28 3.09
C VAL A 250 13.41 8.62 2.07
N LYS A 251 13.52 9.91 1.69
CA LYS A 251 14.58 10.41 0.81
C LYS A 251 15.97 10.07 1.36
N LEU A 252 16.20 10.30 2.64
CA LEU A 252 17.45 9.95 3.30
C LEU A 252 17.69 8.43 3.18
N GLY A 253 16.71 7.60 3.50
CA GLY A 253 16.77 6.14 3.38
C GLY A 253 17.13 5.62 1.98
N MET A 254 16.76 6.33 0.91
CA MET A 254 17.15 6.00 -0.47
C MET A 254 18.62 6.34 -0.79
N THR A 255 19.19 7.33 -0.09
CA THR A 255 20.59 7.78 -0.28
C THR A 255 21.58 7.07 0.61
N VAL A 256 21.15 6.57 1.78
CA VAL A 256 21.99 5.81 2.69
C VAL A 256 22.47 4.54 1.99
N ARG A 257 23.77 4.25 2.07
CA ARG A 257 24.39 3.03 1.54
C ARG A 257 24.63 2.01 2.66
N PRO A 258 24.63 0.70 2.36
CA PRO A 258 24.97 -0.30 3.35
C PRO A 258 26.43 -0.09 3.78
N ARG A 259 26.74 -0.34 5.06
CA ARG A 259 28.14 -0.53 5.41
C ARG A 259 28.59 -1.80 4.69
N VAL A 260 29.65 -1.69 3.88
CA VAL A 260 30.36 -2.87 3.41
C VAL A 260 31.01 -3.46 4.66
N GLU A 261 30.37 -4.44 5.28
CA GLU A 261 31.10 -5.31 6.19
C GLU A 261 32.18 -5.99 5.34
N ALA A 262 33.44 -5.78 5.71
CA ALA A 262 34.54 -6.50 5.11
C ALA A 262 34.22 -7.99 5.28
N VAL A 263 33.97 -8.68 4.17
CA VAL A 263 33.89 -10.13 4.17
C VAL A 263 35.24 -10.61 4.70
N PRO A 264 35.28 -11.42 5.77
CA PRO A 264 36.55 -11.94 6.29
C PRO A 264 37.30 -12.79 5.26
#